data_AF-A0A925Q2R8-F1
#
_entry.id   AF-A0A925Q2R8-F1
#
_cell.length_a   1.000
_cell.length_b   1.000
_cell.length_c   1.000
_cell.angle_alpha   90.00
_cell.angle_beta   90.00
_cell.angle_gamma   90.00
#
_symmetry.space_group_name_H-M   'P 1'
#
loop_
_entity.id
_entity.type
_entity.pdbx_description
1 polymer ?
#
loop_
_entity_poly.entity_id
_entity_poly.type
_entity_poly.pdbx_seq_one_letter_code
_entity_poly.pdbx_strand_id
1 'polypeptide(L)'
;MLGPAVANNAAACREGEVFIPAGSYRPFFKSGDGVREVLVEPICLSASPVTNEKYRDFVRRHPEWRKSRVKALFAEDTYLADWHDDLTPQPELLTRPATSV
;
A
#
# COMPACT_ATOMS: atom_id res chain seq x y z
N MET A 1 -0.93 10.69 38.56
CA MET A 1 -1.95 9.88 37.84
C MET A 1 -1.23 9.15 36.72
N LEU A 2 -1.10 7.83 36.80
CA LEU A 2 -0.60 7.02 35.70
C LEU A 2 -1.69 6.97 34.62
N GLY A 3 -1.38 7.43 33.41
CA GLY A 3 -2.25 7.19 32.25
C GLY A 3 -2.37 5.68 31.97
N PRO A 4 -3.42 5.23 31.28
CA PRO A 4 -3.55 3.82 30.95
C PRO A 4 -2.31 3.37 30.17
N ALA A 5 -1.72 2.25 30.59
CA ALA A 5 -0.62 1.63 29.89
C ALA A 5 -1.07 1.35 28.45
N VAL A 6 -0.40 1.96 27.47
CA VAL A 6 -0.55 1.59 26.07
C VAL A 6 -0.11 0.14 25.97
N ALA A 7 -1.04 -0.79 25.75
CA ALA A 7 -0.71 -2.18 25.54
C ALA A 7 0.22 -2.26 24.31
N ASN A 8 1.43 -2.76 24.52
CA ASN A 8 2.46 -2.82 23.49
C ASN A 8 2.15 -3.97 22.52
N ASN A 9 1.25 -3.73 21.56
CA ASN A 9 0.82 -4.72 20.57
C ASN A 9 1.73 -4.78 19.32
N ALA A 10 2.98 -4.32 19.43
CA ALA A 10 3.98 -4.43 18.36
C ALA A 10 4.18 -5.88 17.85
N ALA A 11 3.84 -6.89 18.66
CA ALA A 11 3.93 -8.31 18.30
C ALA A 11 2.89 -8.78 17.24
N ALA A 12 1.91 -7.95 16.86
CA ALA A 12 0.86 -8.34 15.91
C ALA A 12 1.18 -7.99 14.44
N CYS A 13 2.14 -7.09 14.18
CA CYS A 13 2.44 -6.66 12.82
C CYS A 13 3.29 -7.70 12.07
N ARG A 14 3.05 -7.83 10.77
CA ARG A 14 3.84 -8.75 9.92
C ARG A 14 5.25 -8.22 9.71
N GLU A 15 6.14 -9.08 9.23
CA GLU A 15 7.48 -8.68 8.85
C GLU A 15 7.44 -7.53 7.83
N GLY A 16 8.20 -6.46 8.10
CA GLY A 16 8.22 -5.25 7.28
C GLY A 16 7.06 -4.28 7.52
N GLU A 17 6.15 -4.55 8.47
CA GLU A 17 5.16 -3.60 8.95
C GLU A 17 5.60 -2.94 10.26
N VAL A 18 5.09 -1.73 10.51
CA VAL A 18 5.30 -0.94 11.72
C VAL A 18 3.96 -0.76 12.41
N PHE A 19 3.95 -0.96 13.73
CA PHE A 19 2.79 -0.67 14.56
C PHE A 19 2.64 0.84 14.76
N ILE A 20 1.45 1.36 14.43
CA ILE A 20 1.05 2.74 14.70
C ILE A 20 -0.04 2.68 15.77
N PRO A 21 0.19 3.25 16.97
CA PRO A 21 -0.80 3.23 18.03
C PRO A 21 -2.05 4.04 17.66
N ALA A 22 -3.15 3.80 18.37
CA ALA A 22 -4.33 4.64 18.26
C ALA A 22 -3.96 6.11 18.49
N GLY A 23 -4.63 7.00 17.76
CA GLY A 23 -4.34 8.42 17.85
C GLY A 23 -5.41 9.27 17.20
N SER A 24 -5.16 10.57 17.30
CA SER A 24 -5.96 11.58 16.66
C SER A 24 -5.19 12.14 15.46
N TYR A 25 -5.85 12.19 14.30
CA TYR A 25 -5.32 12.77 13.07
C TYR A 25 -6.15 13.98 12.65
N ARG A 26 -5.49 15.10 12.41
CA ARG A 26 -6.11 16.30 11.84
C ARG A 26 -5.69 16.43 10.37
N PRO A 27 -6.57 16.12 9.40
CA PRO A 27 -6.25 16.23 7.98
C PRO A 27 -5.89 17.67 7.59
N PHE A 28 -4.98 17.81 6.63
CA PHE A 28 -4.65 19.13 6.06
C PHE A 28 -5.81 19.70 5.22
N PHE A 29 -6.59 18.82 4.58
CA PHE A 29 -7.70 19.22 3.72
C PHE A 29 -8.98 19.45 4.52
N LYS A 30 -9.77 20.44 4.10
CA LYS A 30 -11.08 20.73 4.68
C LYS A 30 -12.13 19.80 4.07
N SER A 31 -12.92 19.15 4.91
CA SER A 31 -14.20 18.59 4.52
C SER A 31 -15.23 19.71 4.35
N GLY A 32 -16.41 19.42 3.80
CA GLY A 32 -17.47 20.42 3.59
C GLY A 32 -17.92 21.16 4.87
N ASP A 33 -17.65 20.57 6.04
CA ASP A 33 -17.89 21.09 7.39
C ASP A 33 -16.63 21.65 8.07
N GLY A 34 -15.51 21.79 7.36
CA GLY A 34 -14.24 22.31 7.87
C GLY A 34 -13.17 21.24 8.12
N VAL A 35 -12.13 21.57 8.90
CA VAL A 35 -11.12 20.59 9.31
C VAL A 35 -11.59 19.91 10.58
N ARG A 36 -12.01 18.64 10.47
CA ARG A 36 -12.40 17.82 11.61
C ARG A 36 -11.26 16.90 12.02
N GLU A 37 -11.08 16.78 13.32
CA GLU A 37 -10.20 15.78 13.90
C GLU A 37 -10.81 14.37 13.75
N VAL A 38 -10.00 13.39 13.34
CA VAL A 38 -10.39 12.01 13.06
C VAL A 38 -9.69 11.09 14.05
N LEU A 39 -10.45 10.25 14.74
CA LEU A 39 -9.88 9.18 15.56
C LEU A 39 -9.46 8.02 14.65
N VAL A 40 -8.23 7.56 14.85
CA VAL A 40 -7.62 6.45 14.11
C VAL A 40 -7.30 5.35 15.10
N GLU A 41 -7.90 4.17 14.88
CA GLU A 41 -7.58 2.95 15.62
C GLU A 41 -6.14 2.49 15.36
N PRO A 42 -5.54 1.64 16.22
CA PRO A 42 -4.21 1.12 15.96
C PRO A 42 -4.16 0.32 14.65
N ILE A 43 -3.09 0.52 13.88
CA ILE A 43 -2.88 -0.17 12.61
C ILE A 43 -1.45 -0.71 12.49
N CYS A 44 -1.29 -1.74 11.66
CA CYS A 44 0.02 -2.15 11.14
C CYS A 44 0.14 -1.62 9.70
N LEU A 45 1.21 -0.88 9.42
CA LEU A 45 1.46 -0.30 8.10
C LEU A 45 2.81 -0.75 7.57
N SER A 46 2.88 -1.19 6.31
CA SER A 46 4.16 -1.54 5.68
C SER A 46 5.12 -0.35 5.70
N ALA A 47 6.36 -0.57 6.18
CA ALA A 47 7.40 0.45 6.27
C ALA A 47 7.90 0.94 4.90
N SER A 48 7.76 0.09 3.89
CA SER A 48 8.21 0.34 2.51
C SER A 48 7.07 0.11 1.53
N PRO A 49 7.04 0.82 0.38
CA PRO A 49 6.08 0.56 -0.68
C PRO A 49 6.15 -0.86 -1.21
N VAL A 50 5.07 -1.32 -1.84
CA VAL A 50 5.05 -2.58 -2.59
C VAL A 50 5.99 -2.43 -3.80
N THR A 51 6.95 -3.35 -3.92
CA THR A 51 7.93 -3.34 -5.01
C THR A 51 7.39 -4.05 -6.26
N ASN A 52 7.99 -3.81 -7.43
CA ASN A 52 7.62 -4.54 -8.65
C ASN A 52 7.78 -6.06 -8.50
N GLU A 53 8.77 -6.53 -7.74
CA GLU A 53 8.91 -7.95 -7.45
C GLU A 53 7.69 -8.52 -6.70
N LYS A 54 7.26 -7.84 -5.63
CA LYS A 54 6.08 -8.24 -4.87
C LYS A 54 4.80 -8.16 -5.70
N TYR A 55 4.70 -7.14 -6.57
CA TYR A 55 3.56 -7.00 -7.48
C TYR A 55 3.54 -8.07 -8.57
N ARG A 56 4.71 -8.47 -9.11
CA ARG A 56 4.82 -9.63 -10.03
C ARG A 56 4.28 -10.89 -9.39
N ASP A 57 4.59 -11.13 -8.12
CA ASP A 57 4.07 -12.29 -7.40
C ASP A 57 2.55 -12.21 -7.16
N PHE A 58 1.99 -11.01 -7.06
CA PHE A 58 0.54 -10.79 -7.08
C PHE A 58 -0.05 -11.11 -8.46
N VAL A 59 0.46 -10.52 -9.54
CA VAL A 59 -0.02 -10.73 -10.93
C VAL A 59 0.13 -12.20 -11.36
N ARG A 60 1.14 -12.90 -10.86
CA ARG A 60 1.31 -14.35 -11.07
C ARG A 60 0.14 -15.15 -10.49
N ARG A 61 -0.31 -14.78 -9.27
CA ARG A 61 -1.41 -15.44 -8.55
C ARG A 61 -2.80 -14.98 -8.99
N HIS A 62 -2.89 -13.78 -9.57
CA HIS A 62 -4.12 -13.15 -10.02
C HIS A 62 -4.01 -12.79 -11.51
N PRO A 63 -4.14 -13.77 -12.43
CA PRO A 63 -3.90 -13.56 -13.85
C PRO A 63 -4.80 -12.52 -14.52
N GLU A 64 -5.93 -12.18 -13.91
CA GLU A 64 -6.82 -11.09 -14.35
C GLU A 64 -6.17 -9.70 -14.29
N TRP A 65 -5.08 -9.55 -13.53
CA TRP A 65 -4.26 -8.33 -13.44
C TRP A 65 -3.03 -8.36 -14.34
N ARG A 66 -2.90 -9.35 -15.23
CA ARG A 66 -1.81 -9.34 -16.22
C ARG A 66 -2.06 -8.22 -17.24
N LYS A 67 -0.99 -7.56 -17.71
CA LYS A 67 -1.11 -6.47 -18.69
C LYS A 67 -1.86 -6.88 -19.96
N SER A 68 -1.75 -8.14 -20.40
CA SER A 68 -2.50 -8.66 -21.55
C SER A 68 -3.97 -9.01 -21.28
N ARG A 69 -4.41 -9.04 -20.02
CA ARG A 69 -5.72 -9.55 -19.59
C ARG A 69 -6.58 -8.56 -18.82
N VAL A 70 -5.96 -7.54 -18.22
CA VAL A 70 -6.66 -6.57 -17.40
C VAL A 70 -7.77 -5.89 -18.21
N LYS A 71 -8.93 -5.71 -17.57
CA LYS A 71 -10.02 -4.96 -18.21
C LYS A 71 -9.67 -3.48 -18.19
N ALA A 72 -9.78 -2.80 -19.34
CA ALA A 72 -9.52 -1.36 -19.45
C ALA A 72 -10.37 -0.49 -18.50
N LEU A 73 -11.50 -1.01 -18.00
CA LEU A 73 -12.28 -0.33 -16.95
C LEU A 73 -11.50 -0.16 -15.63
N PHE A 74 -10.49 -1.00 -15.38
CA PHE A 74 -9.72 -1.04 -14.13
C PHE A 74 -8.25 -0.61 -14.29
N ALA A 75 -7.82 -0.32 -15.52
CA ALA A 75 -6.43 -0.02 -15.82
C ALA A 75 -6.34 0.99 -16.96
N GLU A 76 -5.50 2.01 -16.76
CA GLU A 76 -5.15 2.96 -17.81
C GLU A 76 -4.19 2.32 -18.83
N ASP A 77 -4.02 2.97 -19.99
CA ASP A 77 -3.15 2.48 -21.07
C ASP A 77 -1.68 2.32 -20.63
N THR A 78 -1.26 3.03 -19.58
CA THR A 78 0.09 2.98 -18.99
C THR A 78 0.31 1.80 -18.05
N TYR A 79 -0.73 1.02 -17.74
CA TYR A 79 -0.65 -0.08 -16.78
C TYR A 79 0.43 -1.10 -17.15
N LEU A 80 1.46 -1.20 -16.31
CA LEU A 80 2.63 -2.06 -16.51
C LEU A 80 3.31 -1.85 -17.87
N ALA A 81 3.31 -0.60 -18.37
CA ALA A 81 3.98 -0.24 -19.62
C ALA A 81 5.48 -0.55 -19.57
N ASP A 82 6.12 -0.36 -18.42
CA ASP A 82 7.55 -0.63 -18.22
C ASP A 82 7.88 -2.13 -18.05
N TRP A 83 6.89 -3.02 -18.06
CA TRP A 83 7.12 -4.45 -18.00
C TRP A 83 7.22 -5.02 -19.42
N HIS A 84 8.20 -5.91 -19.62
CA HIS A 84 8.42 -6.56 -20.91
C HIS A 84 7.20 -7.40 -21.34
N ASP A 85 6.63 -8.16 -20.40
CA ASP A 85 5.44 -8.97 -20.59
C ASP A 85 4.63 -9.08 -19.28
N ASP A 86 3.64 -9.97 -19.27
CA ASP A 86 2.73 -10.19 -18.14
C ASP A 86 3.42 -10.43 -16.78
N LEU A 87 4.64 -10.99 -16.77
CA LEU A 87 5.31 -11.43 -15.54
C LEU A 87 6.78 -11.01 -15.46
N THR A 88 7.26 -10.17 -16.39
CA THR A 88 8.67 -9.79 -16.49
C THR A 88 8.85 -8.27 -16.36
N PRO A 89 9.00 -7.74 -15.14
CA PRO A 89 9.50 -6.39 -14.93
C PRO A 89 10.95 -6.26 -15.40
N GLN A 90 11.37 -5.06 -15.81
CA GLN A 90 12.79 -4.77 -16.05
C GLN A 90 13.60 -4.99 -14.76
N PRO A 91 14.83 -5.55 -14.82
CA PRO A 91 15.63 -5.86 -13.63
C PRO A 91 15.83 -4.67 -12.67
N GLU A 92 16.05 -3.48 -13.19
CA GLU A 92 16.20 -2.23 -12.44
C GLU A 92 14.94 -1.78 -11.70
N LEU A 93 13.77 -2.33 -12.03
CA LEU A 93 12.50 -2.00 -11.38
C LEU A 93 12.18 -2.89 -10.19
N LEU A 94 12.82 -4.06 -10.06
CA LEU A 94 12.40 -5.11 -9.11
C LEU A 94 12.24 -4.61 -7.67
N THR A 95 13.16 -3.77 -7.20
CA THR A 95 13.15 -3.19 -5.85
C THR A 95 12.48 -1.82 -5.78
N ARG A 96 12.14 -1.22 -6.92
CA ARG A 96 11.43 0.06 -6.98
C ARG A 96 9.95 -0.13 -6.67
N PRO A 97 9.28 0.89 -6.12
CA PRO A 97 7.83 0.87 -5.95
C PRO A 97 7.09 0.58 -7.27
N ALA A 98 6.04 -0.22 -7.20
CA ALA A 98 5.17 -0.50 -8.33
C ALA A 98 4.18 0.66 -8.55
N THR A 99 4.67 1.77 -9.11
CA THR A 99 3.90 3.03 -9.30
C THR A 99 3.74 3.43 -10.76
N SER A 100 3.98 2.53 -11.73
CA SER A 100 3.82 2.81 -13.17
C SER A 100 2.34 2.88 -13.57
N VAL A 101 1.61 3.81 -12.96
CA VAL A 101 0.30 4.33 -13.40
C VAL A 101 0.53 5.70 -14.03
#